data_AF-A0A699WE74-F1
#
_entry.id   AF-A0A699WE74-F1
#
_cell.length_a   1.000
_cell.length_b   1.000
_cell.length_c   1.000
_cell.angle_alpha   90.00
_cell.angle_beta   90.00
_cell.angle_gamma   90.00
#
_symmetry.space_group_name_H-M   'P 1'
#
loop_
_entity.id
_entity.type
_entity.pdbx_description
1 polymer ?
#
loop_
_entity_poly.entity_id
_entity_poly.type
_entity_poly.pdbx_seq_one_letter_code
_entity_poly.pdbx_strand_id
1 'polypeptide(L)'
;MGSSGKPDAGYDKKTMAQDIYALMQHLGLDKVSLLGHDIGGMVAASFAFNYPEATEKLILADGAHPSDGMRYMSLLPAPGAFEAKMDGHQPYVWWMAFNQVKGLPEKLLAGRF
;
A
#
# COMPACT_ATOMS: atom_id res chain seq x y z
N MET A 1 -5.89 8.16 -0.95
CA MET A 1 -6.85 7.03 -0.93
C MET A 1 -8.22 7.56 -0.49
N GLY A 2 -9.33 6.97 -0.96
CA GLY A 2 -10.67 7.46 -0.59
C GLY A 2 -10.92 8.92 -1.03
N SER A 3 -11.36 9.75 -0.09
CA SER A 3 -11.62 11.19 -0.31
C SER A 3 -10.36 12.06 -0.31
N SER A 4 -9.18 11.54 0.03
CA SER A 4 -7.93 12.32 -0.05
C SER A 4 -7.60 12.71 -1.50
N GLY A 5 -6.72 13.71 -1.63
CA GLY A 5 -6.07 14.07 -2.88
C GLY A 5 -5.43 12.86 -3.56
N LYS A 6 -5.37 12.93 -4.90
CA LYS A 6 -4.79 11.88 -5.76
C LYS A 6 -3.73 12.52 -6.65
N PRO A 7 -2.62 13.02 -6.08
CA PRO A 7 -1.56 13.66 -6.87
C PRO A 7 -0.96 12.68 -7.88
N ASP A 8 -0.27 13.19 -8.90
CA ASP A 8 0.35 12.36 -9.93
C ASP A 8 1.58 11.57 -9.43
N ALA A 9 2.17 11.98 -8.30
CA ALA A 9 3.37 11.38 -7.71
C ALA A 9 3.30 11.39 -6.17
N GLY A 10 4.31 10.82 -5.51
CA GLY A 10 4.43 10.80 -4.04
C GLY A 10 3.86 9.56 -3.35
N TYR A 11 3.65 8.46 -4.08
CA TYR A 11 3.16 7.19 -3.52
C TYR A 11 4.27 6.24 -3.05
N ASP A 12 5.51 6.72 -2.99
CA ASP A 12 6.55 6.01 -2.26
C ASP A 12 6.23 6.08 -0.75
N LYS A 13 6.69 5.07 0.00
CA LYS A 13 6.29 4.90 1.40
C LYS A 13 6.81 6.00 2.31
N LYS A 14 7.92 6.64 1.95
CA LYS A 14 8.51 7.74 2.71
C LYS A 14 7.69 9.02 2.52
N THR A 15 7.29 9.35 1.30
CA THR A 15 6.41 10.50 1.04
C THR A 15 5.05 10.31 1.72
N MET A 16 4.44 9.13 1.59
CA MET A 16 3.16 8.86 2.28
C MET A 16 3.31 8.90 3.82
N ALA A 17 4.45 8.49 4.37
CA ALA A 17 4.71 8.64 5.81
C ALA A 17 4.85 10.11 6.22
N GLN A 18 5.46 10.94 5.37
CA GLN A 18 5.53 12.39 5.59
C GLN A 18 4.12 13.02 5.57
N ASP A 19 3.21 12.56 4.71
CA ASP A 19 1.81 13.04 4.72
C ASP A 19 1.13 12.73 6.07
N ILE A 20 1.35 11.54 6.63
CA ILE A 20 0.83 11.17 7.97
C ILE A 20 1.45 12.05 9.06
N TYR A 21 2.76 12.31 8.99
CA TYR A 21 3.44 13.19 9.95
C TYR A 21 2.92 14.63 9.87
N ALA A 22 2.76 15.18 8.66
CA ALA A 22 2.20 16.51 8.47
C ALA A 22 0.76 16.62 8.98
N LEU A 23 -0.07 15.58 8.75
CA LEU A 23 -1.42 15.51 9.32
C LEU A 23 -1.37 15.50 10.85
N MET A 24 -0.47 14.71 11.43
CA MET A 24 -0.28 14.64 12.88
C MET A 24 0.06 16.02 13.49
N GLN A 25 0.97 16.76 12.86
CA GLN A 25 1.31 18.13 13.24
C GLN A 25 0.12 19.08 13.12
N HIS A 26 -0.65 18.98 12.04
CA HIS A 26 -1.86 19.78 11.84
C HIS A 26 -2.92 19.53 12.92
N LEU A 27 -3.01 18.30 13.42
CA LEU A 27 -3.92 17.91 14.50
C LEU A 27 -3.38 18.20 15.90
N GLY A 28 -2.15 18.72 16.03
CA GLY A 28 -1.51 18.99 17.33
C GLY A 28 -1.16 17.73 18.12
N LEU A 29 -0.81 16.65 17.43
CA LEU A 29 -0.40 15.38 18.02
C LEU A 29 1.14 15.28 17.98
N ASP A 30 1.77 15.14 19.15
CA ASP A 30 3.23 15.06 19.22
C ASP A 30 3.75 13.63 19.03
N LYS A 31 3.00 12.63 19.53
CA LYS A 31 3.39 11.22 19.53
C LYS A 31 2.17 10.30 19.43
N VAL A 32 2.23 9.27 18.57
CA VAL A 32 1.09 8.37 18.32
C VAL A 32 1.47 6.89 18.32
N SER A 33 0.52 6.02 18.65
CA SER A 33 0.59 4.59 18.33
C SER A 33 0.03 4.35 16.95
N LEU A 34 0.82 3.75 16.06
CA LEU A 34 0.47 3.58 14.65
C LEU A 34 0.24 2.12 14.32
N LEU A 35 -0.95 1.80 13.78
CA LEU A 35 -1.26 0.51 13.20
C LEU A 35 -1.33 0.66 11.68
N GLY A 36 -0.55 -0.14 10.96
CA GLY A 36 -0.59 -0.22 9.51
C GLY A 36 -0.96 -1.61 9.03
N HIS A 37 -1.84 -1.68 8.02
CA HIS A 37 -2.27 -2.92 7.36
C HIS A 37 -1.97 -2.87 5.85
N ASP A 38 -1.48 -3.97 5.26
CA ASP A 38 -1.12 -4.08 3.83
C ASP A 38 -0.14 -2.96 3.38
N ILE A 39 -0.48 -2.15 2.37
CA ILE A 39 0.28 -0.95 1.96
C ILE A 39 0.39 0.04 3.12
N GLY A 40 -0.64 0.15 3.96
CA GLY A 40 -0.60 0.96 5.18
C GLY A 40 0.44 0.47 6.18
N GLY A 41 0.72 -0.83 6.23
CA GLY A 41 1.79 -1.41 7.04
C GLY A 41 3.18 -0.96 6.55
N MET A 42 3.39 -0.94 5.24
CA MET A 42 4.60 -0.39 4.62
C MET A 42 4.80 1.09 4.96
N VAL A 43 3.72 1.89 4.91
CA VAL A 43 3.75 3.31 5.29
C VAL A 43 4.03 3.48 6.78
N ALA A 44 3.39 2.69 7.64
CA ALA A 44 3.58 2.76 9.09
C ALA A 44 5.01 2.40 9.52
N ALA A 45 5.59 1.37 8.90
CA ALA A 45 6.99 1.03 9.10
C ALA A 45 7.92 2.17 8.64
N SER A 46 7.63 2.79 7.49
CA SER A 46 8.39 3.94 7.00
C SER A 46 8.27 5.16 7.92
N PHE A 47 7.08 5.43 8.45
CA PHE A 47 6.84 6.48 9.44
C PHE A 47 7.69 6.27 10.70
N ALA A 48 7.60 5.09 11.30
CA ALA A 48 8.34 4.78 12.53
C ALA A 48 9.86 4.91 12.35
N PHE A 49 10.37 4.59 11.16
CA PHE A 49 11.79 4.71 10.85
C PHE A 49 12.25 6.17 10.63
N ASN A 50 11.43 7.00 9.98
CA ASN A 50 11.80 8.38 9.66
C ASN A 50 11.45 9.37 10.79
N TYR A 51 10.48 9.05 11.64
CA TYR A 51 9.98 9.88 12.73
C TYR A 51 9.88 9.09 14.06
N PRO A 52 10.99 8.51 14.56
CA PRO A 52 10.97 7.71 15.78
C PRO A 52 10.51 8.49 17.01
N GLU A 53 10.79 9.79 17.08
CA GLU A 53 10.38 10.69 18.16
C GLU A 53 8.85 10.86 18.24
N ALA A 54 8.17 10.78 17.09
CA ALA A 54 6.73 10.85 16.95
C ALA A 54 6.03 9.49 17.10
N THR A 55 6.80 8.41 17.27
CA THR A 55 6.27 7.04 17.32
C THR A 55 6.28 6.49 18.74
N GLU A 56 5.10 6.27 19.33
CA GLU A 56 4.94 5.62 20.63
C GLU A 56 5.01 4.09 20.51
N LYS A 57 4.23 3.53 19.57
CA LYS A 57 4.19 2.09 19.26
C LYS A 57 3.94 1.91 17.78
N LEU A 58 4.49 0.84 17.21
CA LEU A 58 4.21 0.38 15.85
C LEU A 58 3.55 -1.00 15.90
N ILE A 59 2.41 -1.14 15.22
CA ILE A 59 1.70 -2.40 15.03
C ILE A 59 1.58 -2.66 13.53
N LEU A 60 2.07 -3.81 13.08
CA LEU A 60 2.00 -4.24 11.68
C LEU A 60 1.01 -5.40 11.57
N ALA A 61 -0.06 -5.18 10.80
CA ALA A 61 -1.07 -6.19 10.52
C ALA A 61 -0.96 -6.59 9.04
N ASP A 62 -0.26 -7.68 8.74
CA ASP A 62 -0.12 -8.19 7.37
C ASP A 62 0.40 -7.13 6.36
N GLY A 63 1.54 -6.51 6.68
CA GLY A 63 2.15 -5.46 5.86
C GLY A 63 3.48 -4.97 6.42
N ALA A 64 4.57 -5.64 6.09
CA ALA A 64 5.92 -5.22 6.50
C ALA A 64 6.52 -4.19 5.54
N HIS A 65 7.62 -3.52 5.94
CA HIS A 65 8.36 -2.61 5.06
C HIS A 65 8.74 -3.31 3.74
N PRO A 66 8.68 -2.61 2.58
CA PRO A 66 9.07 -3.21 1.30
C PRO A 66 10.46 -3.83 1.35
N SER A 67 10.57 -5.05 0.83
CA SER A 67 11.82 -5.78 0.64
C SER A 67 12.16 -5.85 -0.85
N ASP A 68 13.42 -6.17 -1.18
CA ASP A 68 13.83 -6.31 -2.58
C ASP A 68 13.06 -7.42 -3.32
N GLY A 69 12.63 -8.46 -2.59
CA GLY A 69 11.81 -9.55 -3.11
C GLY A 69 10.50 -9.08 -3.76
N MET A 70 9.91 -7.98 -3.29
CA MET A 70 8.68 -7.45 -3.89
C MET A 70 8.87 -6.95 -5.33
N ARG A 71 10.10 -6.59 -5.72
CA ARG A 71 10.39 -6.16 -7.10
C ARG A 71 10.26 -7.30 -8.11
N TYR A 72 10.46 -8.53 -7.65
CA TYR A 72 10.42 -9.74 -8.47
C TYR A 72 9.10 -10.51 -8.30
N MET A 73 8.14 -9.93 -7.56
CA MET A 73 6.83 -10.54 -7.38
C MET A 73 6.02 -10.45 -8.67
N SER A 74 5.68 -11.60 -9.24
CA SER A 74 4.85 -11.68 -10.44
C SER A 74 3.44 -11.18 -10.16
N LEU A 75 3.05 -10.08 -10.80
CA LEU A 75 1.69 -9.55 -10.63
C LEU A 75 0.66 -10.31 -11.49
N LEU A 76 1.07 -10.85 -12.63
CA LEU A 76 0.21 -11.56 -13.57
C LEU A 76 0.82 -12.90 -13.97
N PRO A 77 -0.01 -13.91 -14.32
CA PRO A 77 0.48 -15.15 -14.92
C PRO A 77 1.11 -14.87 -16.29
N ALA A 78 2.00 -15.77 -16.72
CA ALA A 78 2.53 -15.75 -18.07
C ALA A 78 1.40 -15.94 -19.11
N PRO A 79 1.51 -15.35 -20.31
CA PRO A 79 0.56 -15.62 -21.40
C PRO A 79 0.38 -17.12 -21.63
N GLY A 80 -0.88 -17.56 -21.71
CA GLY A 80 -1.23 -18.99 -21.86
C GLY A 80 -1.35 -19.79 -20.56
N ALA A 81 -1.02 -19.20 -19.40
CA ALA A 81 -1.13 -19.85 -18.09
C ALA A 81 -2.31 -19.34 -17.23
N PHE A 82 -3.22 -18.56 -17.80
CA PHE A 82 -4.35 -17.96 -17.06
C PHE A 82 -5.33 -18.99 -16.46
N GLU A 83 -5.39 -20.18 -17.03
CA GLU A 83 -6.23 -21.29 -16.53
C GLU A 83 -5.55 -22.09 -15.42
N ALA A 84 -4.25 -21.86 -15.16
CA ALA A 84 -3.53 -22.56 -14.10
C ALA A 84 -4.03 -22.09 -12.72
N LYS A 85 -4.31 -23.05 -11.84
CA LYS A 85 -4.72 -22.75 -10.46
C LYS A 85 -3.56 -22.10 -9.70
N MET A 86 -3.82 -20.94 -9.09
CA MET A 86 -2.89 -20.32 -8.15
C MET A 86 -2.64 -21.22 -6.94
N ASP A 87 -1.39 -21.32 -6.51
CA ASP A 87 -0.98 -22.00 -5.28
C ASP A 87 0.10 -21.20 -4.54
N GLY A 88 0.56 -21.73 -3.39
CA GLY A 88 1.58 -21.07 -2.57
C GLY A 88 2.95 -20.92 -3.25
N HIS A 89 3.20 -21.62 -4.35
CA HIS A 89 4.43 -21.52 -5.15
C HIS A 89 4.29 -20.49 -6.29
N GLN A 90 3.06 -20.15 -6.69
CA GLN A 90 2.77 -19.14 -7.70
C GLN A 90 1.68 -18.15 -7.25
N PRO A 91 1.91 -17.35 -6.19
CA PRO A 91 0.98 -16.32 -5.78
C PRO A 91 1.06 -15.11 -6.72
N TYR A 92 0.14 -15.01 -7.67
CA TYR A 92 -0.05 -13.80 -8.47
C TYR A 92 -0.87 -12.78 -7.69
N VAL A 93 -0.30 -11.60 -7.40
CA VAL A 93 -1.03 -10.47 -6.81
C VAL A 93 -1.81 -9.70 -7.89
N TRP A 94 -2.64 -10.43 -8.65
CA TRP A 94 -3.33 -9.92 -9.85
C TRP A 94 -4.16 -8.66 -9.57
N TRP A 95 -4.70 -8.52 -8.36
CA TRP A 95 -5.48 -7.35 -7.97
C TRP A 95 -4.64 -6.08 -7.98
N MET A 96 -3.33 -6.15 -7.72
CA MET A 96 -2.45 -4.99 -7.83
C MET A 96 -2.31 -4.55 -9.29
N ALA A 97 -2.06 -5.49 -10.21
CA ALA A 97 -1.99 -5.18 -11.65
C ALA A 97 -3.33 -4.65 -12.19
N PHE A 98 -4.43 -5.28 -11.77
CA PHE A 98 -5.77 -4.85 -12.14
C PHE A 98 -6.03 -3.37 -11.76
N ASN A 99 -5.66 -2.97 -10.54
CA ASN A 99 -5.87 -1.61 -10.04
C ASN A 99 -4.85 -0.59 -10.58
N GLN A 100 -3.80 -1.01 -11.28
CA GLN A 100 -2.85 -0.08 -11.94
C GLN A 100 -3.40 0.50 -13.24
N VAL A 101 -4.38 -0.15 -13.87
CA VAL A 101 -4.96 0.35 -15.13
C VAL A 101 -6.01 1.41 -14.84
N LYS A 102 -5.65 2.67 -15.09
CA LYS A 102 -6.51 3.84 -14.81
C LYS A 102 -7.88 3.70 -15.49
N GLY A 103 -8.94 3.73 -14.67
CA GLY A 103 -10.32 3.67 -15.14
C GLY A 103 -10.84 2.26 -15.50
N LEU A 104 -9.99 1.22 -15.45
CA LEU A 104 -10.43 -0.14 -15.74
C LEU A 104 -11.34 -0.70 -14.65
N PRO A 105 -11.00 -0.65 -13.35
CA PRO A 105 -11.90 -1.10 -12.29
C PRO A 105 -13.27 -0.43 -12.37
N GLU A 106 -13.31 0.89 -12.53
CA GLU A 106 -14.55 1.66 -12.57
C GLU A 106 -15.40 1.29 -13.79
N LYS A 107 -14.80 1.12 -14.97
CA LYS A 107 -15.52 0.71 -16.19
C LYS A 107 -16.12 -0.69 -16.08
N LEU A 108 -15.40 -1.63 -15.48
CA LEU A 108 -15.89 -3.00 -15.31
C LEU A 108 -17.02 -3.10 -14.29
N LEU A 109 -17.01 -2.19 -13.32
CA LEU A 109 -17.97 -2.14 -12.23
C LEU A 109 -19.19 -1.26 -12.56
N ALA A 110 -19.09 -0.36 -13.55
CA ALA A 110 -20.17 0.52 -13.96
C ALA A 110 -21.47 -0.24 -14.29
N GLY A 111 -22.56 0.13 -13.61
CA GLY A 111 -23.89 -0.45 -13.82
C GLY A 111 -24.07 -1.88 -13.29
N ARG A 112 -23.14 -2.38 -12.46
CA ARG A 112 -23.21 -3.74 -11.87
C ARG A 112 -23.62 -3.76 -10.39
N PHE A 113 -24.08 -2.63 -9.86
CA PHE A 113 -24.61 -2.45 -8.51
C PHE A 113 -25.43 -1.16 -8.45
#